data_AF-A0A8J3CZJ8-F1
#
_entry.id   AF-A0A8J3CZJ8-F1
#
_cell.length_a   1.000
_cell.length_b   1.000
_cell.length_c   1.000
_cell.angle_alpha   90.00
_cell.angle_beta   90.00
_cell.angle_gamma   90.00
#
_symmetry.space_group_name_H-M   'P 1'
#
loop_
_entity.id
_entity.type
_entity.pdbx_description
1 polymer ?
#
loop_
_entity_poly.entity_id
_entity_poly.type
_entity_poly.pdbx_seq_one_letter_code
_entity_poly.pdbx_strand_id
1 'polypeptide(L)' 'MAASLKNIILLSQGEKREVWTSLVLLCDAHPEFSYHYIKKYKFPFEYKGWFFEKQPVNVKSE' A
#
# COMPACT_ATOMS: atom_id res chain seq x y z
N MET A 1 4.97 -9.46 -20.84
CA MET A 1 5.88 -9.04 -19.75
C MET A 1 5.08 -9.01 -18.46
N ALA A 2 5.12 -10.07 -17.67
CA ALA A 2 4.52 -10.05 -16.34
C ALA A 2 5.42 -9.20 -15.44
N ALA A 3 5.03 -7.96 -15.16
CA ALA A 3 5.70 -7.15 -14.16
C ALA A 3 5.56 -7.87 -12.82
N SER A 4 6.62 -8.54 -12.37
CA SER A 4 6.64 -9.21 -11.07
C SER A 4 6.31 -8.17 -10.00
N LEU A 5 5.15 -8.32 -9.36
CA LEU A 5 4.75 -7.50 -8.22
C LEU A 5 5.73 -7.76 -7.07
N LYS A 6 6.83 -7.01 -7.02
CA LYS A 6 7.87 -7.22 -6.00
C LYS A 6 7.41 -6.83 -4.60
N ASN A 7 6.50 -5.86 -4.50
CA ASN A 7 6.01 -5.34 -3.23
C ASN A 7 4.53 -4.97 -3.34
N ILE A 8 3.78 -5.20 -2.27
CA ILE A 8 2.41 -4.72 -2.05
C ILE A 8 2.39 -3.73 -0.90
N ILE A 9 1.34 -2.92 -0.87
CA ILE A 9 1.02 -1.98 0.18
C ILE A 9 -0.18 -2.55 0.92
N LEU A 10 -0.04 -2.75 2.23
CA LEU A 10 -1.12 -3.15 3.12
C LEU A 10 -1.61 -1.92 3.85
N LEU A 11 -2.92 -1.66 3.77
CA LEU A 11 -3.61 -0.68 4.60
C LEU A 11 -4.41 -1.40 5.65
N SER A 12 -4.28 -0.96 6.90
CA SER A 12 -5.10 -1.47 8.00
C SER A 12 -5.72 -0.31 8.76
N GLN A 13 -7.03 -0.37 8.97
CA GLN A 13 -7.75 0.56 9.85
C GLN A 13 -8.77 -0.22 10.67
N GLY A 14 -8.42 -0.48 11.93
CA GLY A 14 -9.19 -1.36 12.81
C GLY A 14 -9.33 -2.76 12.22
N GLU A 15 -10.55 -3.19 11.94
CA GLU A 15 -10.85 -4.51 11.35
C GLU A 15 -10.72 -4.53 9.82
N LYS A 16 -10.63 -3.37 9.17
CA LYS A 16 -10.48 -3.29 7.71
C LYS A 16 -9.03 -3.49 7.33
N ARG A 17 -8.80 -4.40 6.38
CA ARG A 17 -7.50 -4.60 5.73
C ARG A 17 -7.66 -4.54 4.23
N GLU A 18 -6.84 -3.73 3.58
CA GLU A 18 -6.82 -3.56 2.14
C GLU A 18 -5.43 -3.86 1.59
N VAL A 19 -5.39 -4.49 0.44
CA VAL A 19 -4.13 -4.84 -0.24
C VAL A 19 -4.09 -4.12 -1.57
N TRP A 20 -3.05 -3.31 -1.75
CA TRP A 20 -2.86 -2.49 -2.93
C TRP A 20 -1.53 -2.83 -3.59
N THR A 21 -1.54 -2.95 -4.91
CA THR A 21 -0.34 -3.22 -5.70
C THR A 21 0.46 -1.96 -6.03
N SER A 22 -0.19 -0.79 -5.97
CA SER A 22 0.40 0.51 -6.30
C SER A 22 -0.18 1.60 -5.41
N LEU A 23 0.69 2.54 -5.02
CA LEU A 23 0.29 3.76 -4.31
C LEU A 23 -0.64 4.64 -5.14
N VAL A 24 -0.53 4.61 -6.48
CA VAL A 24 -1.36 5.42 -7.37
C VAL A 24 -2.81 4.96 -7.28
N LEU A 25 -3.06 3.66 -7.49
CA LEU A 25 -4.40 3.06 -7.41
C LEU A 25 -5.03 3.28 -6.03
N LEU A 26 -4.21 3.19 -4.98
CA LEU A 26 -4.65 3.48 -3.63
C LEU A 26 -5.12 4.93 -3.48
N CYS A 27 -4.36 5.92 -3.98
CA CYS A 27 -4.74 7.32 -3.86
C CYS A 27 -5.91 7.69 -4.79
N ASP A 28 -6.08 6.97 -5.90
CA ASP A 28 -7.24 7.13 -6.78
C ASP A 28 -8.53 6.60 -6.11
N ALA A 29 -8.44 5.50 -5.37
CA ALA A 29 -9.57 4.92 -4.63
C ALA A 29 -9.88 5.67 -3.33
N HIS A 30 -8.86 6.25 -2.71
CA HIS A 30 -8.96 7.01 -1.46
C HIS A 30 -8.49 8.45 -1.70
N PRO A 31 -9.36 9.34 -2.22
CA PRO A 31 -9.00 10.71 -2.56
C PRO A 31 -8.59 11.56 -1.34
N GLU A 32 -8.84 11.09 -0.11
CA GLU A 32 -8.29 11.72 1.09
C GLU A 32 -6.77 11.56 1.23
N PHE A 33 -6.17 10.63 0.49
CA PHE A 33 -4.74 10.37 0.52
C PHE A 33 -4.00 11.14 -0.57
N SER A 34 -2.97 11.86 -0.16
CA SER A 34 -2.09 12.55 -1.10
C SER A 34 -0.90 11.65 -1.46
N TYR A 35 -0.81 11.24 -2.72
CA TYR A 35 0.32 10.45 -3.23
C TYR A 35 1.67 11.12 -2.94
N HIS A 36 1.77 12.43 -3.17
CA HIS A 36 3.01 13.19 -2.94
C HIS A 36 3.39 13.28 -1.47
N TYR A 37 2.41 13.22 -0.58
CA TYR A 37 2.64 13.16 0.85
C TYR A 37 3.16 11.78 1.23
N ILE A 38 2.37 10.74 0.96
CA ILE A 38 2.67 9.34 1.33
C ILE A 38 4.02 8.87 0.78
N LYS A 39 4.35 9.23 -0.48
CA LYS A 39 5.63 8.85 -1.12
C LYS A 39 6.86 9.32 -0.34
N LYS A 40 6.76 10.39 0.46
CA LYS A 40 7.87 10.90 1.27
C LYS A 40 8.06 10.14 2.58
N TYR A 41 7.04 9.41 3.03
CA TYR A 41 7.11 8.65 4.27
C TYR A 41 7.80 7.31 4.05
N LYS A 42 8.58 6.89 5.05
CA LYS A 42 9.12 5.53 5.11
C LYS A 42 8.04 4.62 5.69
N PHE A 43 7.81 3.49 5.04
CA PHE A 43 6.91 2.45 5.53
C PHE A 43 7.61 1.64 6.64
N PRO A 44 6.88 1.16 7.67
CA PRO A 44 5.45 1.42 7.91
C PRO A 44 5.21 2.78 8.60
N PHE A 45 4.04 3.39 8.34
CA PHE A 45 3.62 4.64 9.00
C PHE A 45 2.11 4.70 9.18
N GLU A 46 1.63 5.55 10.08
CA GLU A 46 0.21 5.81 10.28
C GLU A 46 -0.18 7.17 9.71
N TYR A 47 -1.31 7.24 9.02
CA TYR A 47 -1.84 8.48 8.47
C TYR A 47 -3.37 8.47 8.48
N LYS A 48 -3.99 9.49 9.09
CA LYS A 48 -5.45 9.61 9.22
C LYS A 48 -6.11 8.35 9.83
N GLY A 49 -5.44 7.68 10.78
CA GLY A 49 -5.91 6.45 11.39
C GLY A 49 -5.81 5.20 10.51
N TRP A 50 -5.12 5.30 9.37
CA TRP A 50 -4.77 4.17 8.52
C TRP A 50 -3.30 3.82 8.72
N PHE A 51 -3.02 2.54 8.93
CA PHE A 51 -1.68 2.00 9.03
C PHE A 51 -1.23 1.51 7.66
N PHE A 52 -0.17 2.11 7.14
CA PHE A 52 0.42 1.81 5.85
C PHE A 52 1.66 0.94 6.06
N GLU A 53 1.66 -0.24 5.48
CA GLU A 53 2.80 -1.16 5.49
C GLU A 53 3.17 -1.55 4.06
N LYS A 54 4.46 -1.78 3.81
CA LYS A 54 4.93 -2.28 2.53
C LYS A 54 5.56 -3.65 2.73
N GLN A 55 4.96 -4.68 2.14
CA GLN A 55 5.47 -6.03 2.22
C GLN A 55 6.00 -6.52 0.86
N PRO A 56 7.14 -7.21 0.83
CA PRO A 56 7.57 -7.91 -0.36
C PRO A 56 6.62 -9.08 -0.64
N VAL A 57 6.17 -9.23 -1.88
CA VAL A 57 5.35 -10.39 -2.26
C VAL A 57 6.30 -11.54 -2.53
N ASN A 58 6.30 -12.55 -1.66
CA ASN A 58 6.95 -13.81 -1.96
C ASN A 58 5.98 -14.64 -2.80
N VAL A 59 6.04 -14.49 -4.13
CA VAL A 59 5.30 -15.37 -5.03
C VAL A 59 5.89 -16.76 -4.86
N LYS A 60 5.22 -17.64 -4.12
CA LYS A 60 5.50 -19.08 -4.21
C LYS A 60 5.11 -19.48 -5.63
N SER A 61 6.11 -19.62 -6.50
CA SER A 61 5.95 -20.35 -7.73
C SER A 61 5.74 -21.81 -7.34
N GLU A 62 4.48 -22.26 -7.34
CA GLU A 62 4.15 -23.69 -7.43
C GLU A 62 4.44 -24.20 -8.85
#